data_AF-A0AAN9TJW4-F1
#
_entry.id   AF-A0AAN9TJW4-F1
#
_cell.length_a   1.000
_cell.length_b   1.000
_cell.length_c   1.000
_cell.angle_alpha   90.00
_cell.angle_beta   90.00
_cell.angle_gamma   90.00
#
_symmetry.space_group_name_H-M   'P 1'
#
loop_
_entity.id
_entity.type
_entity.pdbx_description
1 polymer ?
#
loop_
_entity_poly.entity_id
_entity_poly.type
_entity_poly.pdbx_seq_one_letter_code
_entity_poly.pdbx_strand_id
1 'polypeptide(L)'
;MMIDDRLLWSAHIKYVIEKSNVMLPKIVAVATNTFGYSNNARRIMLQGTIGAYFRYCSVIYTHALPAHRDNVVRLHREMVRCSGRLYRKVSYYPATAIANYPPLELDVYRTAIF
;
A
#
# COMPACT_ATOMS: atom_id res chain seq x y z
N MET A 1 12.59 -12.50 10.05
CA MET A 1 11.17 -12.58 10.44
C MET A 1 11.13 -12.26 11.93
N MET A 2 10.62 -11.09 12.34
CA MET A 2 10.41 -10.82 13.76
C MET A 2 9.11 -11.53 14.14
N ILE A 3 9.24 -12.70 14.75
CA ILE A 3 8.10 -13.42 15.31
C ILE A 3 7.78 -12.72 16.62
N ASP A 4 6.55 -12.22 16.74
CA ASP A 4 6.08 -11.55 17.95
C ASP A 4 5.49 -12.61 18.89
N ASP A 5 6.19 -12.89 19.99
CA ASP A 5 5.77 -13.88 21.00
C ASP A 5 4.41 -13.55 21.62
N ARG A 6 3.97 -12.28 21.54
CA ARG A 6 2.68 -11.81 22.07
C ARG A 6 1.59 -11.74 20.99
N LEU A 7 1.89 -12.13 19.76
CA LEU A 7 0.98 -12.07 18.60
C LEU A 7 0.36 -10.67 18.37
N LEU A 8 1.06 -9.60 18.77
CA LEU A 8 0.59 -8.23 18.58
C LEU A 8 0.87 -7.72 17.16
N TRP A 9 1.97 -8.17 16.54
CA TRP A 9 2.39 -7.90 15.16
C TRP A 9 2.54 -6.40 14.80
N SER A 10 2.42 -5.49 15.75
CA SER A 10 2.58 -4.05 15.55
C SER A 10 3.97 -3.70 15.01
N ALA A 11 5.01 -4.36 15.51
CA ALA A 11 6.38 -4.19 15.03
C ALA A 11 6.53 -4.63 13.56
N HIS A 12 5.84 -5.71 13.17
CA HIS A 12 5.82 -6.20 11.79
C HIS A 12 5.11 -5.21 10.86
N ILE A 13 3.92 -4.73 11.24
CA ILE A 13 3.17 -3.74 10.44
C ILE A 13 3.99 -2.45 10.29
N LYS A 14 4.62 -1.98 11.37
CA LYS A 14 5.51 -0.81 11.31
C LYS A 14 6.68 -1.04 10.36
N TYR A 15 7.34 -2.20 10.42
CA TYR A 15 8.40 -2.57 9.49
C TYR A 15 7.92 -2.59 8.03
N VAL A 16 6.74 -3.14 7.74
CA VAL A 16 6.14 -3.15 6.39
C VAL A 16 5.87 -1.73 5.91
N ILE A 17 5.32 -0.87 6.77
CA ILE A 17 5.07 0.55 6.46
C ILE A 17 6.39 1.28 6.16
N GLU A 18 7.43 1.09 6.99
CA GLU A 18 8.74 1.71 6.80
C GLU A 18 9.40 1.26 5.49
N LYS A 19 9.42 -0.05 5.23
CA LYS A 19 9.88 -0.62 3.94
C LYS A 19 9.14 -0.03 2.76
N SER A 20 7.83 0.12 2.88
CA SER A 20 6.98 0.68 1.83
C SER A 20 7.27 2.16 1.58
N ASN A 21 7.47 2.95 2.64
CA ASN A 21 7.85 4.37 2.53
C ASN A 21 9.21 4.56 1.87
N VAL A 22 10.18 3.66 2.11
CA VAL A 22 11.48 3.68 1.42
C VAL A 22 11.35 3.27 -0.05
N MET A 23 10.45 2.34 -0.37
CA MET A 23 10.27 1.83 -1.72
C MET A 23 9.48 2.78 -2.62
N LEU A 24 8.46 3.44 -2.07
CA LEU A 24 7.57 4.33 -2.81
C LEU A 24 8.28 5.39 -3.67
N PRO A 25 9.22 6.21 -3.15
CA PRO A 25 9.91 7.21 -3.97
C PRO A 25 10.73 6.58 -5.10
N LYS A 26 11.28 5.37 -4.90
CA LYS A 26 12.01 4.64 -5.95
C LYS A 26 11.08 4.24 -7.09
N ILE A 27 9.90 3.71 -6.76
CA ILE A 27 8.88 3.37 -7.77
C ILE A 27 8.38 4.62 -8.47
N VAL A 28 8.13 5.71 -7.73
CA VAL A 28 7.69 6.99 -8.30
C VAL A 28 8.72 7.52 -9.30
N ALA A 29 10.01 7.46 -8.98
CA ALA A 29 11.07 7.90 -9.89
C ALA A 29 11.12 7.08 -11.19
N VAL A 30 10.95 5.76 -11.11
CA VAL A 30 10.87 4.89 -12.30
C VAL A 30 9.59 5.17 -13.10
N ALA A 31 8.48 5.40 -12.40
CA ALA A 31 7.19 5.72 -12.98
C ALA A 31 7.17 7.06 -13.74
N THR A 32 8.04 8.01 -13.39
CA THR A 32 8.18 9.31 -14.07
C THR A 32 9.18 9.31 -15.23
N ASN A 33 10.21 8.46 -15.20
CA ASN A 33 11.42 8.65 -16.02
C ASN A 33 11.48 7.94 -17.38
N THR A 34 10.49 7.16 -17.78
CA THR A 34 10.58 6.43 -19.07
C THR A 34 9.22 6.35 -19.76
N PHE A 35 9.10 7.04 -20.91
CA PHE A 35 8.06 6.89 -21.94
C PHE A 35 6.58 6.91 -21.48
N GLY A 36 6.31 7.40 -20.27
CA GLY A 36 4.96 7.56 -19.74
C GLY A 36 4.24 6.23 -19.52
N TYR A 37 4.71 5.42 -18.56
CA TYR A 37 3.96 4.25 -18.10
C TYR A 37 2.47 4.57 -17.90
N SER A 38 1.61 3.74 -18.48
CA SER A 38 0.16 3.86 -18.33
C SER A 38 -0.23 3.80 -16.85
N ASN A 39 -1.40 4.34 -16.51
CA ASN A 39 -1.94 4.24 -15.14
C ASN A 39 -1.99 2.76 -14.68
N ASN A 40 -2.30 1.84 -15.60
CA ASN A 40 -2.34 0.41 -15.32
C ASN A 40 -0.95 -0.16 -15.00
N ALA A 41 0.08 0.17 -15.78
CA ALA A 41 1.45 -0.31 -15.53
C ALA A 41 1.98 0.16 -14.16
N ARG A 42 1.73 1.43 -13.81
CA ARG A 42 2.10 1.97 -12.49
C ARG A 42 1.36 1.28 -11.36
N ARG A 43 0.06 1.01 -11.53
CA ARG A 43 -0.72 0.23 -10.57
C ARG A 43 -0.14 -1.16 -10.36
N ILE A 44 0.20 -1.87 -11.44
CA ILE A 44 0.80 -3.21 -11.39
C ILE A 44 2.13 -3.16 -10.63
N MET A 45 3.00 -2.18 -10.90
CA MET A 45 4.26 -2.02 -10.18
C MET A 45 4.04 -1.79 -8.69
N LEU A 46 3.14 -0.87 -8.32
CA LEU A 46 2.81 -0.56 -6.93
C LEU A 46 2.18 -1.75 -6.18
N GLN A 47 1.30 -2.50 -6.86
CA GLN A 47 0.68 -3.71 -6.32
C GLN A 47 1.69 -4.86 -6.16
N GLY A 48 2.57 -5.07 -7.14
CA GLY A 48 3.57 -6.14 -7.13
C GLY A 48 4.71 -5.91 -6.14
N THR A 49 4.90 -4.68 -5.66
CA THR A 49 5.95 -4.33 -4.71
C THR A 49 5.38 -4.04 -3.32
N ILE A 50 4.81 -2.85 -3.11
CA ILE A 50 4.25 -2.43 -1.83
C ILE A 50 3.02 -3.27 -1.50
N GLY A 51 2.10 -3.46 -2.46
CA GLY A 51 0.93 -4.32 -2.25
C GLY A 51 1.31 -5.76 -1.87
N ALA A 52 2.41 -6.28 -2.41
CA ALA A 52 2.93 -7.61 -2.05
C ALA A 52 3.46 -7.64 -0.61
N TYR A 53 4.11 -6.58 -0.12
CA TYR A 53 4.52 -6.50 1.28
C TYR A 53 3.33 -6.57 2.24
N PHE A 54 2.20 -5.95 1.87
CA PHE A 54 0.98 -6.01 2.68
C PHE A 54 0.21 -7.33 2.51
N ARG A 55 0.23 -7.96 1.33
CA ARG A 55 -0.42 -9.27 1.16
C ARG A 55 0.38 -10.40 1.81
N TYR A 56 1.69 -10.26 1.90
CA TYR A 56 2.54 -11.24 2.55
C TYR A 56 2.20 -11.34 4.05
N CYS A 57 1.87 -12.55 4.51
CA CYS A 57 1.48 -12.84 5.90
C CYS A 57 0.29 -12.02 6.42
N SER A 58 -0.57 -11.47 5.55
CA SER A 58 -1.75 -10.69 5.96
C SER A 58 -2.62 -11.43 6.97
N VAL A 59 -2.88 -12.72 6.74
CA VAL A 59 -3.63 -13.64 7.61
C VAL A 59 -3.20 -13.54 9.08
N ILE A 60 -1.91 -13.31 9.32
CA ILE A 60 -1.31 -13.36 10.65
C ILE A 60 -1.48 -12.03 11.40
N TYR A 61 -1.54 -10.88 10.71
CA TYR A 61 -1.52 -9.56 11.35
C TYR A 61 -2.78 -8.72 11.11
N THR A 62 -3.77 -9.21 10.34
CA THR A 62 -5.00 -8.47 10.02
C THR A 62 -5.74 -7.96 11.24
N HIS A 63 -5.74 -8.68 12.36
CA HIS A 63 -6.36 -8.25 13.62
C HIS A 63 -5.70 -7.00 14.22
N ALA A 64 -4.42 -6.78 13.95
CA ALA A 64 -3.65 -5.63 14.44
C ALA A 64 -3.65 -4.44 13.48
N LEU A 65 -4.16 -4.62 12.25
CA LEU A 65 -4.22 -3.58 11.22
C LEU A 65 -5.06 -2.34 11.61
N PRO A 66 -6.21 -2.47 12.31
CA PRO A 66 -7.02 -1.31 12.70
C PRO A 66 -6.26 -0.26 13.52
N ALA A 67 -5.31 -0.68 14.36
CA ALA A 67 -4.49 0.21 15.19
C ALA A 67 -3.50 1.06 14.35
N HIS A 68 -3.20 0.64 13.12
CA HIS A 68 -2.25 1.30 12.23
C HIS A 68 -2.92 1.88 10.97
N ARG A 69 -4.24 1.93 10.96
CA ARG A 69 -5.07 2.34 9.82
C ARG A 69 -4.62 3.64 9.18
N ASP A 70 -4.43 4.70 9.98
CA ASP A 70 -4.09 6.03 9.46
C ASP A 70 -2.78 6.05 8.67
N ASN A 71 -1.79 5.26 9.10
CA ASN A 71 -0.52 5.14 8.39
C ASN A 71 -0.68 4.39 7.07
N VAL A 72 -1.51 3.34 7.04
CA VAL A 72 -1.82 2.56 5.84
C VAL A 72 -2.60 3.42 4.83
N VAL A 73 -3.61 4.16 5.29
CA VAL A 73 -4.35 5.13 4.46
C VAL A 73 -3.42 6.17 3.88
N ARG A 74 -2.52 6.74 4.69
CA ARG A 74 -1.57 7.75 4.23
C ARG A 74 -0.64 7.20 3.15
N LEU A 75 -0.06 6.02 3.36
CA LEU A 75 0.79 5.36 2.39
C LEU A 75 0.03 5.05 1.10
N HIS A 76 -1.15 4.44 1.20
CA HIS A 76 -1.95 4.06 0.05
C HIS A 76 -2.42 5.29 -0.75
N ARG A 77 -2.74 6.41 -0.08
CA ARG A 77 -3.05 7.67 -0.75
C ARG A 77 -1.93 8.13 -1.67
N GLU A 78 -0.68 8.02 -1.24
CA GLU A 78 0.46 8.39 -2.09
C GLU A 78 0.66 7.42 -3.26
N MET A 79 0.46 6.11 -3.04
CA MET A 79 0.47 5.12 -4.12
C MET A 79 -0.57 5.45 -5.20
N VAL A 80 -1.79 5.75 -4.77
CA VAL A 80 -2.92 6.05 -5.65
C VAL A 80 -2.71 7.37 -6.40
N ARG A 81 -2.13 8.39 -5.76
CA ARG A 81 -1.71 9.62 -6.44
C ARG A 81 -0.67 9.36 -7.52
N CYS A 82 0.33 8.53 -7.24
CA CYS A 82 1.33 8.11 -8.22
C CYS A 82 0.69 7.35 -9.41
N SER A 83 -0.22 6.42 -9.11
CA SER A 83 -0.92 5.64 -10.13
C SER A 83 -1.82 6.49 -11.02
N GLY A 84 -2.60 7.40 -10.43
CA GLY A 84 -3.60 8.23 -11.11
C GLY A 84 -3.13 9.60 -11.57
N ARG A 85 -1.88 10.02 -11.30
CA ARG A 85 -1.37 11.40 -11.50
C ARG A 85 -2.26 12.46 -10.85
N LEU A 86 -2.75 12.16 -9.65
CA LEU A 86 -3.71 13.01 -8.97
C LEU A 86 -3.02 14.19 -8.29
N TYR A 87 -3.73 15.30 -8.16
CA TYR A 87 -3.26 16.45 -7.38
C TYR A 87 -3.01 16.08 -5.92
N ARG A 88 -2.03 16.74 -5.30
CA ARG A 88 -1.71 16.56 -3.87
C ARG A 88 -2.91 16.82 -2.96
N LYS A 89 -3.87 17.66 -3.34
CA LYS A 89 -5.05 17.97 -2.52
C LYS A 89 -6.13 16.88 -2.53
N VAL A 90 -6.11 15.93 -3.47
CA VAL A 90 -7.17 14.91 -3.58
C VAL A 90 -7.22 14.04 -2.32
N SER A 91 -8.40 13.91 -1.73
CA SER A 91 -8.67 13.08 -0.55
C SER A 91 -8.59 11.58 -0.89
N TYR A 92 -8.50 10.74 0.14
CA TYR A 92 -8.19 9.32 -0.05
C TYR A 92 -9.25 8.55 -0.86
N TYR A 93 -10.52 8.60 -0.47
CA TYR A 93 -11.57 7.82 -1.14
C TYR A 93 -11.83 8.26 -2.60
N PRO A 94 -11.88 9.56 -2.93
CA PRO A 94 -11.96 9.99 -4.33
C PRO A 94 -10.72 9.56 -5.12
N ALA A 95 -9.53 9.59 -4.52
CA ALA A 95 -8.33 9.12 -5.20
C ALA A 95 -8.45 7.64 -5.58
N THR A 96 -8.89 6.78 -4.65
CA THR A 96 -9.06 5.34 -4.90
C THR A 96 -10.10 5.05 -5.98
N ALA A 97 -11.19 5.82 -6.00
CA ALA A 97 -12.23 5.70 -7.00
C ALA A 97 -11.72 6.10 -8.41
N ILE A 98 -11.05 7.25 -8.53
CA ILE A 98 -10.52 7.75 -9.81
C ILE A 98 -9.44 6.82 -10.36
N ALA A 99 -8.56 6.31 -9.50
CA ALA A 99 -7.48 5.40 -9.91
C ALA A 99 -7.95 3.96 -10.16
N ASN A 100 -9.23 3.65 -9.89
CA ASN A 100 -9.76 2.29 -9.90
C ASN A 100 -8.86 1.32 -9.12
N TYR A 101 -8.49 1.72 -7.89
CA TYR A 101 -7.66 0.95 -6.97
C TYR A 101 -8.41 0.88 -5.64
N PRO A 102 -8.94 -0.29 -5.23
CA PRO A 102 -9.63 -0.43 -3.95
C PRO A 102 -8.73 -0.02 -2.77
N PRO A 103 -9.31 0.52 -1.68
CA PRO A 103 -8.57 0.76 -0.44
C PRO A 103 -7.74 -0.45 -0.01
N LEU A 104 -6.45 -0.24 0.28
CA LEU A 104 -5.51 -1.32 0.59
C LEU A 104 -5.95 -2.19 1.77
N GLU A 105 -6.57 -1.59 2.79
CA GLU A 105 -7.17 -2.31 3.92
C GLU A 105 -8.13 -3.42 3.44
N LEU A 106 -9.02 -3.10 2.50
CA LEU A 106 -10.00 -4.05 1.99
C LEU A 106 -9.32 -5.17 1.19
N ASP A 107 -8.26 -4.87 0.46
CA ASP A 107 -7.49 -5.86 -0.30
C ASP A 107 -6.75 -6.84 0.64
N VAL A 108 -6.21 -6.32 1.75
CA VAL A 108 -5.57 -7.13 2.81
C VAL A 108 -6.58 -8.03 3.51
N TYR A 109 -7.74 -7.50 3.90
CA TYR A 109 -8.82 -8.30 4.49
C TYR A 109 -9.33 -9.37 3.52
N ARG A 110 -9.51 -9.02 2.25
CA ARG A 110 -9.89 -9.99 1.22
C ARG A 110 -8.88 -11.12 1.14
N THR A 111 -7.58 -10.80 1.09
CA THR A 111 -6.51 -11.80 1.02
C THR A 111 -6.45 -12.69 2.27
N ALA A 112 -6.89 -12.19 3.42
CA ALA A 112 -6.82 -12.92 4.67
C ALA A 112 -7.97 -13.91 4.92
N ILE A 113 -9.08 -13.77 4.20
CA ILE A 113 -10.29 -14.61 4.34
C ILE A 113 -10.22 -15.85 3.42
N PHE A 114 -9.39 -15.81 2.37
CA PHE A 114 -9.12 -16.93 1.47
C PHE A 114 -7.85 -17.68 1.87
#